data_AF-A0A1F9PYE1-F1
#
_entry.id   AF-A0A1F9PYE1-F1
#
_cell.length_a   1.000
_cell.length_b   1.000
_cell.length_c   1.000
_cell.angle_alpha   90.00
_cell.angle_beta   90.00
_cell.angle_gamma   90.00
#
_symmetry.space_group_name_H-M   'P 1'
#
loop_
_entity.id
_entity.type
_entity.pdbx_description
1 polymer ?
#
loop_
_entity_poly.entity_id
_entity_poly.type
_entity_poly.pdbx_seq_one_letter_code
_entity_poly.pdbx_strand_id
1 'polypeptide(L)'
;MTLTVKPSDLKFKYPRDVARRDEPKFSGLPDGVPFNRHDLYEILPLLTAVMEALESDDGRVLHLLEDLLNDMPRFVTTRGEVYNYLLGSAQECLRA
;
A
#
# COMPACT_ATOMS: atom_id res chain seq x y z
N MET A 1 -10.32 -10.50 6.76
CA MET A 1 -9.42 -11.68 6.65
C MET A 1 -8.04 -11.25 7.12
N THR A 2 -7.33 -11.99 7.98
CA THR A 2 -5.95 -11.63 8.38
C THR A 2 -4.98 -11.89 7.24
N LEU A 3 -4.88 -10.96 6.30
CA LEU A 3 -3.94 -11.02 5.20
C LEU A 3 -2.58 -10.52 5.67
N THR A 4 -1.49 -11.14 5.22
CA THR A 4 -0.14 -10.65 5.53
C THR A 4 0.67 -10.71 4.26
N VAL A 5 0.79 -9.56 3.59
CA VAL A 5 1.64 -9.44 2.41
C VAL A 5 3.08 -9.59 2.84
N LYS A 6 3.81 -10.52 2.21
CA LYS A 6 5.25 -10.65 2.44
C LYS A 6 6.00 -9.82 1.40
N PRO A 7 7.21 -9.35 1.73
CA PRO A 7 8.03 -8.63 0.75
C PRO A 7 8.45 -9.48 -0.45
N SER A 8 8.33 -10.80 -0.36
CA SER A 8 8.59 -11.72 -1.48
C SER A 8 7.42 -11.81 -2.48
N ASP A 9 6.21 -11.40 -2.10
CA ASP A 9 5.04 -11.39 -2.99
C ASP A 9 5.01 -10.14 -3.90
N LEU A 10 5.74 -9.09 -3.52
CA LEU A 10 5.83 -7.84 -4.26
C LEU A 10 6.52 -8.00 -5.61
N LYS A 11 5.94 -7.37 -6.63
CA LYS A 11 6.48 -7.23 -7.99
C LYS A 11 7.76 -6.39 -7.98
N PHE A 12 7.80 -5.31 -7.20
CA PHE A 12 8.94 -4.41 -7.12
C PHE A 12 9.81 -4.65 -5.88
N LYS A 13 11.11 -4.36 -6.03
CA LYS A 13 12.06 -4.41 -4.90
C LYS A 13 12.14 -3.04 -4.24
N TYR A 14 11.67 -2.98 -3.00
CA TYR A 14 11.80 -1.80 -2.15
C TYR A 14 12.97 -1.95 -1.19
N PRO A 15 13.80 -0.91 -1.01
CA PRO A 15 14.81 -0.90 0.05
C PRO A 15 14.14 -1.04 1.41
N ARG A 16 14.81 -1.77 2.30
CA ARG A 16 14.41 -1.88 3.70
C ARG A 16 15.05 -0.72 4.45
N ASP A 17 14.31 0.35 4.69
CA ASP A 17 14.84 1.42 5.52
C ASP A 17 14.78 0.99 6.99
N VAL A 18 15.87 0.36 7.44
CA VAL A 18 16.02 -0.10 8.82
C VAL A 18 16.15 1.06 9.81
N ALA A 19 16.47 2.27 9.36
CA ALA A 19 16.57 3.45 10.21
C ALA A 19 15.18 3.93 10.66
N ARG A 20 14.16 3.78 9.80
CA ARG A 20 12.76 4.14 10.06
C ARG A 20 11.90 2.97 10.54
N ARG A 21 12.50 1.81 10.83
CA ARG A 21 11.80 0.58 11.28
C ARG A 21 10.98 0.78 12.56
N ASP A 22 11.41 1.68 13.44
CA ASP A 22 10.76 1.96 14.73
C ASP A 22 9.67 3.04 14.62
N GLU A 23 9.52 3.69 13.46
CA GLU A 23 8.47 4.69 13.28
C GLU A 23 7.07 4.04 13.30
N PRO A 24 6.07 4.77 13.82
CA PRO A 24 4.70 4.29 13.85
C PRO A 24 4.23 4.02 12.42
N LYS A 25 3.93 2.75 12.15
CA LYS A 25 3.37 2.30 10.88
C LYS A 25 1.93 2.79 10.73
N PHE A 26 1.44 2.76 9.49
CA PHE A 26 0.05 3.04 9.18
C PHE A 26 -0.88 2.30 10.15
N SER A 27 -1.64 3.05 10.95
CA SER A 27 -2.54 2.52 11.98
C SER A 27 -4.02 2.76 11.65
N GLY A 28 -4.30 3.15 10.40
CA GLY A 28 -5.64 3.44 9.90
C GLY A 28 -5.92 4.93 9.78
N LEU A 29 -7.07 5.26 9.18
CA LEU A 29 -7.49 6.63 8.93
C LEU A 29 -8.02 7.31 10.21
N PRO A 30 -7.81 8.62 10.39
CA PRO A 30 -7.06 9.53 9.51
C PRO A 30 -5.56 9.52 9.81
N ASP A 31 -4.73 9.20 8.81
CA ASP A 31 -3.28 9.24 8.90
C ASP A 31 -2.74 10.36 7.99
N GLY A 32 -2.39 11.49 8.61
CA GLY A 32 -1.80 12.65 7.95
C GLY A 32 -0.29 12.60 7.84
N VAL A 33 0.34 11.45 8.16
CA VAL A 33 1.79 11.31 8.07
C VAL A 33 2.18 11.21 6.59
N PRO A 34 3.29 11.83 6.16
CA PRO A 34 3.80 11.66 4.81
C PRO A 34 4.11 10.19 4.54
N PHE A 35 3.66 9.69 3.39
CA PHE A 35 3.91 8.32 2.95
C PHE A 35 5.21 8.21 2.17
N ASN A 36 6.08 7.29 2.56
CA ASN A 36 7.29 6.96 1.84
C ASN A 36 7.08 5.76 0.92
N ARG A 37 6.73 6.04 -0.34
CA ARG A 37 6.58 5.04 -1.41
C ARG A 37 7.85 4.28 -1.80
N HIS A 38 9.00 4.65 -1.26
CA HIS A 38 10.25 3.96 -1.49
C HIS A 38 10.64 3.04 -0.32
N ASP A 39 9.90 3.06 0.80
CA ASP A 39 10.22 2.24 1.95
C ASP A 39 9.34 0.99 2.05
N LEU A 40 9.97 -0.17 2.16
CA LEU A 40 9.25 -1.44 2.28
C LEU A 40 8.37 -1.50 3.54
N TYR A 41 8.82 -0.95 4.67
CA TYR A 41 8.10 -1.04 5.93
C TYR A 41 6.85 -0.15 5.98
N GLU A 42 6.82 0.91 5.17
CA GLU A 42 5.66 1.76 4.88
C GLU A 42 4.67 1.10 3.91
N ILE A 43 5.19 0.51 2.83
CA ILE A 43 4.37 -0.05 1.74
C ILE A 43 3.65 -1.33 2.17
N LEU A 44 4.33 -2.22 2.89
CA LEU A 44 3.75 -3.50 3.33
C LEU A 44 2.44 -3.35 4.14
N PRO A 45 2.39 -2.56 5.24
CA PRO A 45 1.17 -2.40 6.02
C PRO A 45 0.08 -1.69 5.21
N LEU A 46 0.44 -0.76 4.32
CA LEU A 46 -0.54 -0.07 3.48
C LEU A 46 -1.19 -1.02 2.47
N LEU A 47 -0.38 -1.76 1.70
CA LEU A 47 -0.88 -2.73 0.72
C LEU A 47 -1.70 -3.83 1.40
N THR A 48 -1.25 -4.31 2.56
CA THR A 48 -2.00 -5.28 3.36
C THR A 48 -3.37 -4.73 3.75
N ALA A 49 -3.43 -3.50 4.28
CA ALA A 49 -4.70 -2.89 4.68
C ALA A 49 -5.66 -2.67 3.49
N VAL A 50 -5.13 -2.34 2.30
CA VAL A 50 -5.95 -2.19 1.09
C VAL A 50 -6.45 -3.55 0.62
N MET A 51 -5.61 -4.59 0.59
CA MET A 51 -6.02 -5.95 0.23
C MET A 51 -7.05 -6.52 1.20
N GLU A 52 -6.89 -6.27 2.51
CA GLU A 52 -7.88 -6.65 3.52
C GLU A 52 -9.22 -5.95 3.29
N ALA A 53 -9.22 -4.67 2.91
CA ALA A 53 -10.43 -3.92 2.58
C ALA A 53 -11.08 -4.33 1.25
N LEU A 54 -10.29 -4.83 0.30
CA LEU A 54 -10.76 -5.44 -0.94
C LEU A 54 -11.21 -6.89 -0.76
N GLU A 55 -11.00 -7.47 0.42
CA GLU A 55 -11.25 -8.89 0.74
C GLU A 55 -10.62 -9.85 -0.29
N SER A 56 -9.41 -9.52 -0.75
CA SER A 56 -8.72 -10.25 -1.82
C SER A 56 -7.33 -10.69 -1.37
N ASP A 57 -6.98 -11.97 -1.61
CA ASP A 57 -5.64 -12.54 -1.39
C ASP A 57 -4.86 -12.79 -2.69
N ASP A 58 -5.41 -12.35 -3.82
CA ASP A 58 -4.83 -12.67 -5.12
C ASP A 58 -3.57 -11.81 -5.40
N GLY A 59 -2.46 -12.47 -5.74
CA GLY A 59 -1.20 -11.81 -6.06
C GLY A 59 -1.30 -10.84 -7.25
N ARG A 60 -2.27 -11.03 -8.16
CA ARG A 60 -2.52 -10.08 -9.26
C ARG A 60 -3.07 -8.76 -8.74
N VAL A 61 -3.91 -8.80 -7.70
CA VAL A 61 -4.43 -7.59 -7.05
C VAL A 61 -3.31 -6.86 -6.34
N LEU A 62 -2.41 -7.58 -5.66
CA LEU A 62 -1.21 -7.00 -5.07
C LEU A 62 -0.36 -6.28 -6.14
N HIS A 63 -0.10 -6.94 -7.27
CA HIS A 63 0.70 -6.36 -8.35
C HIS A 63 0.02 -5.17 -9.02
N LEU A 64 -1.31 -5.18 -9.11
CA LEU A 64 -2.11 -4.04 -9.56
C LEU A 64 -1.97 -2.85 -8.60
N LEU A 65 -2.08 -3.08 -7.29
CA LEU A 65 -1.90 -2.04 -6.28
C LEU A 65 -0.51 -1.42 -6.35
N GLU A 66 0.53 -2.23 -6.58
CA GLU A 66 1.88 -1.73 -6.80
C GLU A 66 2.01 -0.87 -8.06
N ASP A 67 1.34 -1.25 -9.15
CA ASP A 67 1.31 -0.47 -10.39
C ASP A 67 0.64 0.89 -10.17
N LEU A 68 -0.52 0.88 -9.52
CA LEU A 68 -1.25 2.10 -9.12
C LEU A 68 -0.41 2.97 -8.17
N LEU A 69 0.32 2.37 -7.23
CA LEU A 69 1.20 3.12 -6.33
C LEU A 69 2.33 3.82 -7.10
N ASN A 70 2.84 3.19 -8.15
CA ASN A 70 3.91 3.75 -8.97
C ASN A 70 3.39 4.83 -9.94
N ASP A 71 2.16 4.70 -10.45
CA ASP A 71 1.50 5.70 -11.30
C ASP A 71 0.85 6.85 -10.50
N MET A 72 0.80 6.71 -9.17
CA MET A 72 0.11 7.62 -8.27
C MET A 72 0.51 9.10 -8.50
N PRO A 73 -0.48 10.00 -8.56
CA PRO A 73 -0.20 11.40 -8.82
C PRO A 73 0.51 12.08 -7.65
N ARG A 74 1.43 13.00 -7.98
CA ARG A 74 2.34 13.66 -7.02
C ARG A 74 1.67 14.51 -5.93
N PHE A 75 0.38 14.82 -6.05
CA PHE A 75 -0.36 15.56 -5.02
C PHE A 75 -0.77 14.66 -3.84
N VAL A 76 -0.84 13.35 -4.04
CA VAL A 76 -1.11 12.37 -2.98
C VAL A 76 0.17 12.17 -2.19
N THR A 77 0.18 12.66 -0.95
CA THR A 77 1.42 12.70 -0.15
C THR A 77 1.29 12.03 1.22
N THR A 78 0.08 11.90 1.75
CA THR A 78 -0.17 11.33 3.07
C THR A 78 -0.60 9.87 3.00
N ARG A 79 -0.29 9.06 4.02
CA ARG A 79 -0.66 7.64 4.04
C ARG A 79 -2.16 7.43 3.86
N GLY A 80 -2.97 8.30 4.47
CA GLY A 80 -4.42 8.24 4.34
C GLY A 80 -4.92 8.53 2.92
N GLU A 81 -4.36 9.52 2.24
CA GLU A 81 -4.73 9.77 0.84
C GLU A 81 -4.27 8.64 -0.09
N VAL A 82 -3.06 8.11 0.11
CA VAL A 82 -2.55 6.97 -0.67
C VAL A 82 -3.46 5.75 -0.49
N TYR A 83 -3.87 5.45 0.75
CA TYR A 83 -4.81 4.37 1.03
C TYR A 83 -6.12 4.52 0.24
N ASN A 84 -6.76 5.69 0.33
CA ASN A 84 -8.03 5.95 -0.36
C ASN A 84 -7.87 5.89 -1.89
N TYR A 85 -6.77 6.44 -2.41
CA TYR A 85 -6.45 6.39 -3.83
C TYR A 85 -6.29 4.95 -4.33
N LEU A 86 -5.51 4.13 -3.63
CA LEU A 86 -5.27 2.73 -3.99
C LEU A 86 -6.55 1.91 -3.90
N LEU A 87 -7.30 2.04 -2.81
CA LEU A 87 -8.55 1.31 -2.62
C LEU A 87 -9.58 1.67 -3.70
N GLY A 88 -9.80 2.96 -3.94
CA GLY A 88 -10.76 3.42 -4.96
C GLY A 88 -10.37 2.99 -6.37
N SER A 89 -9.10 3.16 -6.73
CA SER A 89 -8.60 2.79 -8.07
C SER A 89 -8.63 1.27 -8.30
N ALA A 90 -8.27 0.49 -7.29
CA ALA A 90 -8.33 -0.97 -7.38
C ALA A 90 -9.78 -1.48 -7.47
N GLN A 91 -10.71 -0.90 -6.70
CA GLN A 91 -12.14 -1.24 -6.81
C GLN A 91 -12.70 -0.95 -8.21
N GLU A 92 -12.32 0.18 -8.80
CA GLU A 92 -12.72 0.53 -10.17
C GLU A 92 -12.16 -0.50 -11.17
N CYS A 93 -10.88 -0.84 -11.05
CA CYS A 93 -10.22 -1.80 -11.94
C CYS A 93 -10.75 -3.24 -11.79
N LEU A 94 -11.19 -3.63 -10.59
CA LEU A 94 -11.77 -4.96 -10.33
C LEU A 94 -13.23 -5.09 -10.78
N ARG A 95 -13.92 -3.96 -11.00
CA ARG A 95 -15.29 -3.91 -11.53
C ARG A 95 -15.34 -3.82 -13.06
N ALA A 96 -14.23 -3.45 -13.70
CA ALA A 96 -14.08 -3.32 -15.14
C ALA A 96 -13.82 -4.68 -15.82
#